data_AF-X1G3N0-F1
#
_entry.id   AF-X1G3N0-F1
#
_cell.length_a   1.000
_cell.length_b   1.000
_cell.length_c   1.000
_cell.angle_alpha   90.00
_cell.angle_beta   90.00
_cell.angle_gamma   90.00
#
_symmetry.space_group_name_H-M   'P 1'
#
loop_
_entity.id
_entity.type
_entity.pdbx_description
1 polymer ?
#
loop_
_entity_poly.entity_id
_entity_poly.type
_entity_poly.pdbx_seq_one_letter_code
_entity_poly.pdbx_strand_id
1 'polypeptide(L)' 'MGVWKAKVVSSKRNEFKGFEIEIAQLLNAGWTVIGYSFSDRFQHALLKKETKEGKD' A
#
# COMPACT_ATOMS: atom_id res chain seq x y z
N MET A 1 4.22 -6.67 -21.81
CA MET A 1 3.14 -5.91 -21.13
C MET A 1 3.40 -6.03 -19.64
N GLY A 2 3.47 -4.91 -18.90
CA GLY A 2 3.64 -4.96 -17.44
C GLY A 2 2.32 -5.35 -16.78
N VAL A 3 2.38 -6.26 -15.79
CA VAL A 3 1.22 -6.59 -14.96
C VAL A 3 1.25 -5.66 -13.75
N TRP A 4 0.12 -5.04 -13.42
CA TRP A 4 0.01 -4.18 -12.25
C TRP A 4 -0.67 -4.92 -11.10
N LYS A 5 -0.13 -4.78 -9.88
CA LYS A 5 -0.78 -5.25 -8.65
C LYS A 5 -1.23 -4.06 -7.80
N ALA A 6 -2.39 -4.18 -7.17
CA ALA A 6 -2.92 -3.21 -6.23
C ALA A 6 -3.08 -3.82 -4.83
N LYS A 7 -2.82 -3.04 -3.78
CA LYS A 7 -3.05 -3.43 -2.38
C LYS A 7 -3.65 -2.26 -1.62
N VAL A 8 -4.59 -2.56 -0.73
CA VAL A 8 -5.14 -1.62 0.25
C VAL A 8 -4.61 -2.02 1.62
N VAL A 9 -4.02 -1.06 2.33
CA VAL A 9 -3.69 -1.21 3.75
C VAL A 9 -4.67 -0.35 4.52
N SER A 10 -5.23 -0.86 5.61
CA SER A 10 -6.19 -0.13 6.44
C SER A 10 -5.83 -0.25 7.91
N SER A 11 -5.92 0.85 8.67
CA SER A 11 -5.76 0.83 10.12
C SER A 11 -6.85 1.66 10.81
N LYS A 12 -7.18 1.31 12.05
CA LYS A 12 -8.03 2.16 12.90
C LYS A 12 -7.28 3.43 13.26
N ARG A 13 -8.02 4.53 13.42
CA ARG A 13 -7.44 5.85 13.71
C ARG A 13 -6.56 5.93 14.97
N ASN A 14 -6.67 4.97 15.90
CA ASN A 14 -5.83 4.92 17.11
C ASN A 14 -4.57 4.05 16.95
N GLU A 15 -4.40 3.38 15.81
CA GLU A 15 -3.31 2.44 15.51
C GLU A 15 -2.39 2.96 14.38
N PHE A 16 -2.22 4.28 14.33
CA PHE A 16 -1.47 5.00 13.29
C PHE A 16 -0.01 4.54 13.14
N LYS A 17 0.67 4.22 14.25
CA LYS A 17 2.07 3.76 14.20
C LYS A 17 2.21 2.44 13.43
N GLY A 18 1.28 1.49 13.60
CA GLY A 18 1.31 0.22 12.86
C GLY A 18 1.04 0.42 11.37
N PHE A 19 0.16 1.37 11.05
CA PHE A 19 -0.17 1.75 9.68
C PHE A 19 1.03 2.28 8.90
N GLU A 20 1.78 3.23 9.50
CA GLU A 20 2.96 3.81 8.85
C GLU A 20 4.07 2.77 8.65
N ILE A 21 4.27 1.87 9.62
CA ILE A 21 5.25 0.77 9.52
C ILE A 21 4.90 -0.16 8.35
N GLU A 22 3.64 -0.57 8.20
CA GLU A 22 3.23 -1.46 7.11
C GLU A 22 3.42 -0.77 5.74
N ILE A 23 3.06 0.50 5.62
CA ILE A 23 3.28 1.26 4.38
C ILE A 23 4.78 1.34 4.07
N ALA A 24 5.63 1.66 5.05
CA ALA A 24 7.07 1.75 4.85
C ALA A 24 7.68 0.42 4.38
N GLN A 25 7.24 -0.71 4.95
CA GLN A 25 7.66 -2.05 4.51
C GLN A 25 7.27 -2.32 3.05
N LEU A 26 6.05 -1.93 2.64
CA LEU A 26 5.59 -2.10 1.27
C LEU A 26 6.36 -1.18 0.30
N LEU A 27 6.63 0.06 0.68
CA LEU A 27 7.47 0.98 -0.11
C LEU A 27 8.87 0.38 -0.35
N ASN A 28 9.50 -0.17 0.69
CA ASN A 28 10.79 -0.88 0.56
C ASN A 28 10.69 -2.13 -0.32
N ALA A 29 9.53 -2.79 -0.36
CA ALA A 29 9.26 -3.92 -1.26
C ALA A 29 8.91 -3.49 -2.71
N GLY A 30 9.07 -2.21 -3.05
CA GLY A 30 8.84 -1.67 -4.39
C GLY A 30 7.37 -1.39 -4.70
N TRP A 31 6.51 -1.25 -3.69
CA TRP A 31 5.19 -0.68 -3.87
C TRP A 31 5.27 0.85 -3.90
N THR A 32 4.27 1.49 -4.49
CA THR A 32 4.15 2.94 -4.57
C THR A 32 2.77 3.34 -4.10
N VAL A 33 2.69 4.29 -3.17
CA VAL A 33 1.40 4.86 -2.74
C VAL A 33 0.82 5.71 -3.87
N ILE A 34 -0.45 5.48 -4.18
CA ILE A 34 -1.19 6.21 -5.22
C ILE A 34 -2.38 7.00 -4.67
N GLY A 35 -2.69 6.82 -3.39
CA GLY A 35 -3.75 7.58 -2.75
C GLY A 35 -3.94 7.18 -1.30
N TYR A 36 -4.62 8.06 -0.57
CA TYR A 36 -5.12 7.79 0.76
C TYR A 36 -6.63 7.99 0.76
N SER A 37 -7.32 7.16 1.53
CA SER A 37 -8.76 7.30 1.78
C SER A 37 -8.98 7.30 3.28
N PHE A 38 -9.78 8.24 3.76
CA PHE A 38 -10.06 8.40 5.17
C PHE A 38 -11.55 8.22 5.40
N SER A 39 -11.90 7.38 6.38
CA SER A 39 -13.25 7.28 6.94
C SER A 39 -13.20 7.68 8.41
N ASP A 40 -14.35 7.91 9.04
CA ASP A 40 -14.41 8.36 10.43
C ASP A 40 -13.66 7.44 11.42
N ARG A 41 -13.56 6.14 11.09
CA ARG A 41 -12.96 5.11 11.95
C ARG A 41 -11.64 4.54 11.43
N PHE A 42 -11.38 4.65 10.12
CA PHE A 42 -10.25 3.98 9.47
C PHE A 42 -9.51 4.88 8.50
N GLN A 43 -8.23 4.61 8.35
CA GLN A 43 -7.37 5.21 7.34
C GLN A 43 -6.87 4.14 6.40
N HIS A 44 -6.98 4.39 5.10
CA HIS A 44 -6.60 3.47 4.06
C HIS A 44 -5.49 4.08 3.19
N ALA A 45 -4.48 3.28 2.85
CA ALA A 45 -3.49 3.60 1.83
C ALA A 45 -3.71 2.69 0.64
N LEU A 46 -3.78 3.29 -0.56
CA LEU A 46 -3.85 2.60 -1.83
C LEU A 46 -2.44 2.50 -2.40
N LEU A 47 -1.95 1.29 -2.64
CA LEU A 47 -0.64 1.03 -3.19
C LEU A 47 -0.73 0.30 -4.53
N LYS A 48 0.17 0.63 -5.45
CA LYS A 48 0.39 -0.12 -6.69
C LYS A 48 1.81 -0.68 -6.72
N LYS A 49 2.01 -1.80 -7.42
CA LYS A 49 3.33 -2.32 -7.77
C LYS A 49 3.34 -2.75 -9.22
N GLU A 50 4.36 -2.30 -9.95
CA GLU A 50 4.64 -2.83 -11.28
C GLU A 50 5.29 -4.20 -11.11
N THR A 51 4.63 -5.24 -11.59
CA THR A 51 5.28 -6.54 -11.77
C THR A 51 5.77 -6.61 -13.20
N LYS A 52 7.09 -6.53 -13.36
CA LYS A 52 7.73 -7.08 -14.54
C LYS A 52 7.57 -8.59 -14.40
N GLU A 53 6.67 -9.16 -15.19
CA GLU A 53 6.71 -10.60 -15.42
C GLU A 53 7.98 -10.84 -16.24
N GLY A 54 9.10 -10.97 -15.53
CA GLY A 54 10.32 -11.51 -16.08
C GLY A 54 10.02 -12.98 -16.36
N LYS A 55 9.99 -13.34 -17.64
CA LYS A 55 10.45 -14.65 -18.07
C LYS A 55 11.85 -14.84 -17.47
N ASP A 56 11.93 -15.57 -16.36
CA ASP A 56 13.11 -16.35 -16.02
C ASP A 56 12.82 -17.79 -16.46
#